data_AF-A0A374UWD5-F1
#
_entry.id   AF-A0A374UWD5-F1
#
_cell.length_a   1.000
_cell.length_b   1.000
_cell.length_c   1.000
_cell.angle_alpha   90.00
_cell.angle_beta   90.00
_cell.angle_gamma   90.00
#
_symmetry.space_group_name_H-M   'P 1'
#
loop_
_entity.id
_entity.type
_entity.pdbx_description
1 polymer ?
#
loop_
_entity_poly.entity_id
_entity_poly.type
_entity_poly.pdbx_seq_one_letter_code
_entity_poly.pdbx_strand_id
1 'polypeptide(L)'
;LLALAALGAGALAVALSVFGGALAVAGRLPLGPAPLAAAWAGIVLGSLPLYALGLGVALRLGRNAAIGGGAAGTLLAFFSVGGLAHGLMTGELTGALATPLGWVPLAWPARLGSLGVEAFIDAARAAGPLLTTALAGLALTLAAAAVLLAWFCRFEDGRADA
;
A
#
# COMPACT_ATOMS: atom_id res chain seq x y z
N LEU A 1 -3.26 10.09 11.38
CA LEU A 1 -2.95 9.55 10.04
C LEU A 1 -1.46 9.65 9.72
N LEU A 2 -0.90 10.86 9.63
CA LEU A 2 0.50 11.10 9.23
C LEU A 2 1.52 10.35 10.10
N ALA A 3 1.34 10.33 11.42
CA ALA A 3 2.23 9.59 12.32
C ALA A 3 2.23 8.07 12.04
N LEU A 4 1.05 7.47 11.81
CA LEU A 4 0.94 6.04 11.51
C LEU A 4 1.59 5.71 10.16
N ALA A 5 1.36 6.57 9.15
CA ALA A 5 1.98 6.44 7.84
C ALA A 5 3.51 6.59 7.90
N ALA A 6 4.03 7.54 8.68
CA ALA A 6 5.45 7.75 8.86
C ALA A 6 6.13 6.57 9.55
N LEU A 7 5.52 6.02 10.61
CA LEU A 7 6.02 4.83 11.29
C LEU A 7 6.05 3.61 10.37
N GLY A 8 4.97 3.39 9.61
CA GLY A 8 4.91 2.31 8.61
C GLY A 8 5.95 2.47 7.51
N ALA A 9 6.11 3.68 6.98
CA ALA A 9 7.12 4.01 5.97
C ALA A 9 8.55 3.79 6.49
N GLY A 10 8.83 4.19 7.73
CA GLY A 10 10.12 3.97 8.39
C GLY A 10 10.42 2.48 8.58
N ALA A 11 9.46 1.71 9.09
CA ALA A 11 9.61 0.27 9.24
C ALA A 11 9.87 -0.42 7.89
N LEU A 12 9.15 -0.02 6.84
CA LEU A 12 9.35 -0.53 5.49
C LEU A 12 10.73 -0.16 4.93
N ALA A 13 11.20 1.07 5.18
CA ALA A 13 12.54 1.50 4.75
C ALA A 13 13.63 0.64 5.40
N VAL A 14 13.50 0.33 6.70
CA VAL A 14 14.41 -0.59 7.40
C VAL A 14 14.36 -1.98 6.79
N ALA A 15 13.17 -2.53 6.53
CA ALA A 15 13.04 -3.86 5.92
C ALA A 15 13.69 -3.93 4.53
N LEU A 16 13.41 -2.96 3.66
CA LEU A 16 13.95 -2.92 2.29
C LEU A 16 15.44 -2.62 2.25
N SER A 17 15.97 -1.83 3.18
CA SER A 17 17.41 -1.57 3.28
C SER A 17 18.18 -2.78 3.79
N VAL A 18 17.64 -3.52 4.77
CA VAL A 18 18.24 -4.79 5.23
C VAL A 18 18.24 -5.81 4.09
N PHE A 19 17.11 -5.98 3.41
CA PHE A 19 16.99 -6.90 2.28
C PHE A 19 17.89 -6.50 1.10
N GLY A 20 17.83 -5.23 0.68
CA GLY A 20 18.65 -4.69 -0.40
C GLY A 20 20.14 -4.77 -0.08
N GLY A 21 20.53 -4.50 1.16
CA GLY A 21 21.92 -4.64 1.63
C GLY A 21 22.42 -6.08 1.48
N ALA A 22 21.61 -7.07 1.88
CA ALA A 22 21.96 -8.48 1.71
C ALA A 22 22.13 -8.86 0.22
N LEU A 23 21.24 -8.39 -0.65
CA LEU A 23 21.37 -8.60 -2.10
C LEU A 23 22.60 -7.90 -2.68
N ALA A 24 22.95 -6.72 -2.19
CA ALA A 24 24.07 -5.93 -2.69
C ALA A 24 25.39 -6.63 -2.37
N VAL A 25 25.53 -7.12 -1.13
CA VAL A 25 26.67 -7.92 -0.68
C VAL A 25 26.82 -9.19 -1.52
N ALA A 26 25.71 -9.81 -1.91
CA ALA A 26 25.72 -10.99 -2.77
C ALA A 26 25.93 -10.68 -4.28
N GLY A 27 26.05 -9.41 -4.68
CA GLY A 27 26.14 -9.01 -6.09
C GLY A 27 24.85 -9.28 -6.89
N ARG A 28 23.70 -9.36 -6.21
CA ARG A 28 22.39 -9.74 -6.77
C ARG A 28 21.44 -8.54 -6.98
N LEU A 29 21.99 -7.36 -7.26
CA LEU A 29 21.24 -6.11 -7.50
C LEU A 29 21.45 -5.61 -8.94
N PRO A 30 20.93 -6.33 -9.95
CA PRO A 30 21.21 -6.04 -11.36
C PRO A 30 20.67 -4.68 -11.83
N LEU A 31 19.60 -4.19 -11.21
CA LEU A 31 18.95 -2.91 -11.53
C LEU A 31 19.34 -1.79 -10.57
N GLY A 32 20.31 -2.02 -9.67
CA GLY A 32 20.70 -1.08 -8.63
C GLY A 32 19.60 -0.84 -7.57
N PRO A 33 19.79 0.13 -6.65
CA PRO A 33 18.88 0.37 -5.52
C PRO A 33 17.61 1.14 -5.89
N ALA A 34 17.54 1.75 -7.08
CA ALA A 34 16.41 2.60 -7.48
C ALA A 34 15.04 1.87 -7.48
N PRO A 35 14.92 0.62 -7.95
CA PRO A 35 13.66 -0.13 -7.88
C PRO A 35 13.18 -0.38 -6.44
N LEU A 36 14.10 -0.53 -5.47
CA LEU A 36 13.73 -0.69 -4.06
C LEU A 36 13.12 0.60 -3.50
N ALA A 37 13.67 1.76 -3.89
CA ALA A 37 13.12 3.06 -3.50
C ALA A 37 11.75 3.32 -4.16
N ALA A 38 11.58 2.93 -5.43
CA ALA A 38 10.30 3.01 -6.12
C ALA A 38 9.25 2.08 -5.50
N ALA A 39 9.64 0.84 -5.17
CA ALA A 39 8.78 -0.10 -4.47
C ALA A 39 8.35 0.43 -3.09
N TRP A 40 9.29 0.98 -2.34
CA TRP A 40 9.02 1.64 -1.06
C TRP A 40 7.98 2.74 -1.21
N ALA A 41 8.18 3.66 -2.16
CA ALA A 41 7.26 4.77 -2.40
C ALA A 41 5.86 4.26 -2.80
N GLY A 42 5.80 3.26 -3.69
CA GLY A 42 4.56 2.63 -4.12
C GLY A 42 3.77 2.02 -2.97
N ILE A 43 4.44 1.24 -2.10
CA ILE A 43 3.79 0.61 -0.94
C ILE A 43 3.32 1.67 0.06
N VAL A 44 4.12 2.70 0.33
CA VAL A 44 3.75 3.78 1.25
C VAL A 44 2.51 4.51 0.74
N LEU A 45 2.51 4.91 -0.53
CA LEU A 45 1.35 5.57 -1.15
C LEU A 45 0.11 4.68 -1.17
N GLY A 46 0.27 3.40 -1.51
CA GLY A 46 -0.83 2.43 -1.53
C GLY A 46 -1.41 2.14 -0.14
N SER A 47 -0.64 2.37 0.93
CA SER A 47 -1.05 2.12 2.31
C SER A 47 -1.81 3.28 2.95
N LEU A 48 -1.70 4.51 2.42
CA LEU A 48 -2.42 5.69 2.90
C LEU A 48 -3.96 5.49 3.01
N PRO A 49 -4.67 4.95 2.00
CA PRO A 49 -6.10 4.74 2.13
C PRO A 49 -6.44 3.72 3.22
N LEU A 50 -5.60 2.70 3.41
CA LEU A 50 -5.79 1.69 4.44
C LEU A 50 -5.63 2.28 5.85
N TYR A 51 -4.66 3.18 6.05
CA TYR A 51 -4.52 3.89 7.32
C TYR A 51 -5.70 4.81 7.61
N ALA A 52 -6.26 5.49 6.59
CA ALA A 52 -7.43 6.33 6.75
C ALA A 52 -8.68 5.50 7.13
N LEU A 53 -8.93 4.41 6.40
CA LEU A 53 -10.04 3.50 6.68
C LEU A 53 -9.91 2.82 8.04
N GLY A 54 -8.72 2.32 8.38
CA GLY A 54 -8.43 1.70 9.67
C GLY A 54 -8.66 2.64 10.85
N LEU A 55 -8.30 3.92 10.69
CA LEU A 55 -8.64 4.97 11.68
C LEU A 55 -10.15 5.12 11.85
N GLY A 56 -10.91 5.20 10.75
CA GLY A 56 -12.37 5.27 10.81
C GLY A 56 -13.01 4.06 11.49
N VAL A 57 -12.53 2.86 11.19
CA VAL A 57 -12.98 1.62 11.84
C VAL A 57 -12.65 1.64 13.33
N ALA A 58 -11.43 2.01 13.72
CA ALA A 58 -11.03 2.08 15.12
C ALA A 58 -11.87 3.08 15.91
N LEU A 59 -12.17 4.25 15.33
CA LEU A 59 -12.95 5.30 15.97
C LEU A 59 -14.44 4.91 16.12
N ARG A 60 -15.02 4.20 15.14
CA ARG A 60 -16.46 3.87 15.15
C ARG A 60 -16.79 2.51 15.77
N LEU A 61 -15.98 1.51 15.50
CA LEU A 61 -16.24 0.10 15.85
C LEU A 61 -15.30 -0.40 16.96
N GLY A 62 -14.35 0.43 17.40
CA GLY A 62 -13.43 0.12 18.47
C GLY A 62 -12.26 -0.79 18.06
N ARG A 63 -11.44 -1.14 19.06
CA ARG A 63 -10.15 -1.80 18.87
C ARG A 63 -10.25 -3.20 18.24
N ASN A 64 -11.21 -4.02 18.68
CA ASN A 64 -11.30 -5.41 18.23
C ASN A 64 -11.67 -5.51 16.75
N ALA A 65 -12.55 -4.63 16.25
CA ALA A 65 -12.90 -4.56 14.84
C ALA A 65 -11.71 -4.11 13.99
N ALA A 66 -10.93 -3.13 14.46
CA ALA A 66 -9.72 -2.69 13.77
C ALA A 66 -8.65 -3.79 13.71
N ILE A 67 -8.46 -4.54 14.80
CA ILE A 67 -7.53 -5.69 14.82
C ILE A 67 -8.01 -6.78 13.86
N GLY A 68 -9.29 -7.14 13.89
CA GLY A 68 -9.88 -8.14 12.98
C GLY A 68 -9.74 -7.73 11.51
N GLY A 69 -10.03 -6.47 11.19
CA GLY A 69 -9.85 -5.92 9.85
C GLY A 69 -8.38 -5.91 9.40
N GLY A 70 -7.46 -5.54 10.29
CA GLY A 70 -6.02 -5.61 10.03
C GLY A 70 -5.52 -7.03 9.78
N ALA A 71 -5.99 -8.01 10.56
CA ALA A 71 -5.65 -9.41 10.38
C ALA A 71 -6.17 -9.97 9.04
N ALA A 72 -7.45 -9.72 8.73
CA ALA A 72 -8.04 -10.10 7.43
C ALA A 72 -7.29 -9.45 6.26
N GLY A 73 -6.90 -8.18 6.41
CA GLY A 73 -6.11 -7.47 5.43
C GLY A 73 -4.72 -8.04 5.23
N THR A 74 -4.07 -8.46 6.30
CA THR A 74 -2.77 -9.13 6.25
C THR A 74 -2.87 -10.46 5.49
N LEU A 75 -3.92 -11.26 5.73
CA LEU A 75 -4.17 -12.48 4.98
C LEU A 75 -4.38 -12.22 3.48
N LEU A 76 -5.19 -11.22 3.12
CA LEU A 76 -5.40 -10.83 1.73
C LEU A 76 -4.10 -10.34 1.06
N ALA A 77 -3.27 -9.60 1.80
CA ALA A 77 -1.97 -9.17 1.30
C ALA A 77 -1.04 -10.37 1.03
N PHE A 78 -1.05 -11.40 1.88
CA PHE A 78 -0.30 -12.63 1.61
C PHE A 78 -0.79 -13.38 0.35
N PHE A 79 -2.09 -13.40 0.08
CA PHE A 79 -2.59 -13.94 -1.19
C PHE A 79 -2.08 -13.14 -2.40
N SER A 80 -1.94 -11.82 -2.28
CA SER A 80 -1.30 -11.00 -3.31
C SER A 80 0.17 -11.37 -3.54
N VAL A 81 0.88 -11.83 -2.51
CA VAL A 81 2.25 -12.38 -2.62
C VAL A 81 2.27 -13.72 -3.36
N GLY A 82 1.21 -14.54 -3.22
CA GLY A 82 1.04 -15.75 -4.04
C GLY A 82 1.01 -15.44 -5.55
N GLY A 83 0.38 -14.33 -5.94
CA GLY A 83 0.44 -13.82 -7.31
C GLY A 83 1.86 -13.45 -7.74
N LEU A 84 2.64 -12.79 -6.88
CA LEU A 84 4.06 -12.48 -7.12
C LEU A 84 4.90 -13.75 -7.34
N ALA A 85 4.70 -14.78 -6.51
CA ALA A 85 5.40 -16.06 -6.65
C ALA A 85 5.07 -16.77 -7.97
N HIS A 86 3.81 -16.71 -8.40
CA HIS A 86 3.40 -17.23 -9.70
C HIS A 86 4.10 -16.48 -10.85
N GLY A 87 4.15 -15.16 -10.82
CA GLY A 87 4.88 -14.37 -11.83
C GLY A 87 6.37 -14.65 -11.90
N LEU A 88 7.02 -14.90 -10.75
CA LEU A 88 8.42 -15.33 -10.73
C LEU A 88 8.62 -16.68 -11.43
N MET A 89 7.63 -17.58 -11.32
CA MET A 89 7.67 -18.89 -11.96
C MET A 89 7.32 -18.84 -13.45
N THR A 90 6.44 -17.93 -13.87
CA THR A 90 5.99 -17.79 -15.27
C THR A 90 6.74 -16.74 -16.08
N GLY A 91 7.52 -15.87 -15.42
CA GLY A 91 8.19 -14.74 -16.03
C GLY A 91 7.27 -13.53 -16.31
N GLU A 92 6.07 -13.50 -15.72
CA GLU A 92 5.12 -12.40 -15.94
C GLU A 92 5.26 -11.25 -14.92
N LEU A 93 5.01 -10.02 -15.38
CA LEU A 93 5.03 -8.80 -14.57
C LEU A 93 3.73 -8.68 -13.76
N THR A 94 3.73 -9.26 -12.57
CA THR A 94 2.55 -9.50 -11.72
C THR A 94 1.77 -8.28 -11.28
N GLY A 95 2.41 -7.12 -11.17
CA GLY A 95 1.74 -5.85 -10.85
C GLY A 95 0.97 -5.28 -12.04
N ALA A 96 1.50 -5.46 -13.24
CA ALA A 96 0.88 -5.05 -14.49
C ALA A 96 -0.25 -5.99 -14.95
N LEU A 97 -0.27 -7.24 -14.46
CA LEU A 97 -1.35 -8.18 -14.75
C LEU A 97 -2.70 -7.69 -14.22
N ALA A 98 -3.72 -7.82 -15.07
CA ALA A 98 -5.09 -7.56 -14.68
C ALA A 98 -5.61 -8.75 -13.86
N THR A 99 -5.65 -8.59 -12.54
CA THR A 99 -6.19 -9.60 -11.61
C THR A 99 -7.38 -9.04 -10.85
N PRO A 100 -8.32 -9.89 -10.38
CA PRO A 100 -9.41 -9.45 -9.51
C PRO A 100 -8.91 -8.71 -8.25
N LEU A 101 -7.77 -9.15 -7.70
CA LEU A 101 -7.12 -8.49 -6.56
C LEU A 101 -6.66 -7.06 -6.90
N GLY A 102 -6.40 -6.75 -8.16
CA GLY A 102 -6.06 -5.39 -8.61
C GLY A 102 -7.15 -4.35 -8.30
N TRP A 103 -8.38 -4.77 -8.05
CA TRP A 103 -9.50 -3.90 -7.66
C TRP A 103 -9.69 -3.79 -6.14
N VAL A 104 -8.98 -4.62 -5.36
CA VAL A 104 -9.13 -4.68 -3.90
C VAL A 104 -8.12 -3.73 -3.25
N PRO A 105 -8.56 -2.70 -2.51
CA PRO A 105 -7.66 -1.72 -1.90
C PRO A 105 -6.57 -2.32 -1.01
N LEU A 106 -6.86 -3.46 -0.38
CA LEU A 106 -5.91 -4.17 0.48
C LEU A 106 -4.72 -4.77 -0.29
N ALA A 107 -4.84 -5.01 -1.60
CA ALA A 107 -3.76 -5.50 -2.45
C ALA A 107 -2.97 -4.36 -3.13
N TRP A 108 -3.49 -3.13 -3.12
CA TRP A 108 -2.85 -1.98 -3.79
C TRP A 108 -1.46 -1.63 -3.27
N PRO A 109 -1.12 -1.71 -1.95
CA PRO A 109 0.24 -1.48 -1.50
C PRO A 109 1.25 -2.44 -2.17
N ALA A 110 0.96 -3.74 -2.15
CA ALA A 110 1.82 -4.76 -2.76
C ALA A 110 1.90 -4.57 -4.28
N ARG A 111 0.76 -4.26 -4.92
CA ARG A 111 0.69 -4.00 -6.37
C ARG A 111 1.53 -2.80 -6.78
N LEU A 112 1.40 -1.66 -6.08
CA LEU A 112 2.19 -0.46 -6.35
C LEU A 112 3.67 -0.66 -6.06
N GLY A 113 4.00 -1.47 -5.04
CA GLY A 113 5.37 -1.92 -4.80
C GLY A 113 5.95 -2.69 -5.98
N SER A 114 5.21 -3.68 -6.49
CA SER A 114 5.59 -4.46 -7.67
C SER A 114 5.73 -3.59 -8.91
N LEU A 115 4.74 -2.74 -9.19
CA LEU A 115 4.74 -1.82 -10.33
C LEU A 115 5.90 -0.82 -10.29
N GLY A 116 6.30 -0.39 -9.09
CA GLY A 116 7.48 0.44 -8.88
C GLY A 116 8.77 -0.26 -9.33
N VAL A 117 8.89 -1.57 -9.17
CA VAL A 117 10.01 -2.36 -9.69
C VAL A 117 9.86 -2.63 -11.20
N GLU A 118 8.67 -3.03 -11.62
CA GLU A 118 8.37 -3.41 -13.00
C GLU A 118 8.55 -2.24 -13.97
N ALA A 119 8.37 -0.99 -13.53
CA ALA A 119 8.64 0.19 -14.33
C ALA A 119 10.12 0.31 -14.78
N PHE A 120 11.06 -0.30 -14.05
CA PHE A 120 12.48 -0.38 -14.44
C PHE A 120 12.78 -1.56 -15.37
N ILE A 121 11.85 -2.49 -15.52
CA ILE A 121 11.97 -3.66 -16.40
C ILE A 121 11.27 -3.36 -17.73
N ASP A 122 10.01 -2.92 -17.67
CA ASP A 122 9.17 -2.56 -18.81
C ASP A 122 8.22 -1.41 -18.41
N ALA A 123 8.69 -0.18 -18.61
CA ALA A 123 7.92 1.03 -18.30
C ALA A 123 6.62 1.13 -19.10
N ALA A 124 6.61 0.67 -20.36
CA ALA A 124 5.44 0.78 -21.23
C ALA A 124 4.28 -0.08 -20.70
N ARG A 125 4.59 -1.29 -20.21
CA ARG A 125 3.61 -2.19 -19.62
C ARG A 125 3.20 -1.79 -18.20
N ALA A 126 4.10 -1.20 -17.42
CA ALA A 126 3.84 -0.81 -16.03
C ALA A 126 3.09 0.53 -15.88
N ALA A 127 3.25 1.49 -16.80
CA ALA A 127 2.79 2.87 -16.62
C ALA A 127 1.26 3.00 -16.41
N GLY A 128 0.46 2.33 -17.24
CA GLY A 128 -1.00 2.38 -17.15
C GLY A 128 -1.54 1.82 -15.81
N PRO A 129 -1.20 0.58 -15.45
CA PRO A 129 -1.55 -0.01 -14.15
C PRO A 129 -1.05 0.80 -12.94
N LEU A 130 0.13 1.41 -13.04
CA LEU A 130 0.70 2.25 -11.98
C LEU A 130 -0.14 3.50 -11.77
N LEU A 131 -0.42 4.24 -12.84
CA LEU A 131 -1.18 5.48 -12.77
C LEU A 131 -2.62 5.21 -12.27
N THR A 132 -3.28 4.20 -12.82
CA THR A 132 -4.66 3.85 -12.43
C THR A 132 -4.76 3.45 -10.96
N THR A 133 -3.86 2.61 -10.48
CA THR A 133 -3.86 2.18 -9.07
C THR A 133 -3.50 3.32 -8.13
N ALA A 134 -2.54 4.18 -8.51
CA ALA A 134 -2.15 5.34 -7.71
C ALA A 134 -3.29 6.37 -7.59
N LEU A 135 -3.98 6.67 -8.69
CA LEU A 135 -5.13 7.59 -8.70
C LEU A 135 -6.30 7.03 -7.88
N ALA A 136 -6.59 5.74 -8.00
CA ALA A 136 -7.63 5.09 -7.19
C ALA A 136 -7.29 5.15 -5.69
N GLY A 137 -6.03 4.88 -5.33
CA GLY A 137 -5.54 5.00 -3.95
C GLY A 137 -5.65 6.42 -3.41
N LEU A 138 -5.26 7.42 -4.21
CA LEU A 138 -5.37 8.84 -3.84
C LEU A 138 -6.82 9.27 -3.66
N ALA A 139 -7.71 8.93 -4.60
CA ALA A 139 -9.13 9.23 -4.52
C ALA A 139 -9.76 8.62 -3.25
N LEU A 140 -9.47 7.36 -2.95
CA LEU A 140 -9.96 6.69 -1.75
C LEU A 140 -9.43 7.32 -0.46
N THR A 141 -8.15 7.72 -0.45
CA THR A 141 -7.54 8.42 0.70
C THR A 141 -8.22 9.75 0.96
N LEU A 142 -8.41 10.56 -0.09
CA LEU A 142 -9.06 11.87 0.02
C LEU A 142 -10.51 11.73 0.47
N ALA A 143 -11.26 10.77 -0.08
CA ALA A 143 -12.64 10.49 0.32
C ALA A 143 -12.71 10.08 1.79
N ALA A 144 -11.85 9.15 2.24
CA ALA A 144 -11.81 8.73 3.63
C ALA A 144 -11.42 9.88 4.58
N ALA A 145 -10.44 10.72 4.19
CA ALA A 145 -10.05 11.89 4.96
C ALA A 145 -11.17 12.92 5.07
N ALA A 146 -11.89 13.21 3.97
CA ALA A 146 -13.03 14.11 3.96
C ALA A 146 -14.16 13.61 4.87
N VAL A 147 -14.48 12.31 4.83
CA VAL A 147 -15.47 11.69 5.71
C VAL A 147 -15.06 11.80 7.17
N LEU A 148 -13.79 11.55 7.49
CA LEU A 148 -13.27 11.68 8.85
C LEU A 148 -13.35 13.13 9.34
N LEU A 149 -12.91 14.09 8.52
CA LEU A 149 -12.97 15.52 8.85
C LEU A 149 -14.41 15.98 9.09
N ALA A 150 -15.34 15.69 8.17
CA ALA A 150 -16.74 16.05 8.33
C ALA A 150 -17.38 15.43 9.58
N TRP A 151 -17.00 14.19 9.90
CA TRP A 151 -17.44 13.52 11.12
C TRP A 151 -16.89 14.19 12.39
N PHE A 152 -15.61 14.57 12.39
CA PHE A 152 -14.98 15.29 13.50
C PHE A 152 -15.62 16.66 13.72
N CYS A 153 -15.81 17.47 12.67
CA CYS A 153 -16.46 18.78 12.77
C CYS A 153 -17.86 18.66 13.38
N ARG A 154 -18.67 17.69 12.93
CA ARG A 154 -20.00 17.43 13.49
C ARG A 154 -19.96 17.06 14.99
N PHE A 155 -18.90 16.38 15.43
CA PHE A 155 -18.71 16.03 16.84
C PHE A 155 -18.33 17.25 17.70
N GLU A 156 -17.55 18.18 17.15
CA GLU A 156 -17.16 19.43 17.81
C GLU A 156 -18.34 20.40 17.92
N ASP A 157 -19.13 20.54 16.84
CA ASP A 157 -20.33 21.39 16.84
C ASP A 157 -21.37 20.90 17.86
N GLY A 158 -21.55 19.58 17.99
CA GLY A 158 -22.46 18.99 18.98
C GLY A 158 -22.04 19.16 20.44
N ARG A 159 -20.82 19.63 20.72
CA ARG A 159 -20.33 19.96 22.07
C ARG A 159 -20.50 21.44 22.43
N ALA A 160 -20.73 22.33 21.47
CA ALA A 160 -20.92 23.75 21.73
C ALA A 160 -22.28 24.05 22.40
N ASP A 161 -23.23 23.13 22.28
CA ASP A 161 -24.62 23.27 22.75
C ASP A 161 -24.93 22.48 24.05
N ALA A 162 -23.92 21.96 24.76
CA ALA A 162 -24.06 21.20 26.02
C ALA A 162 -23.35 21.90 27.19
#